data_AF-A0A0R1SEX2-F1
#
_entry.id   AF-A0A0R1SEX2-F1
#
_cell.length_a   1.000
_cell.length_b   1.000
_cell.length_c   1.000
_cell.angle_alpha   90.00
_cell.angle_beta   90.00
_cell.angle_gamma   90.00
#
_symmetry.space_group_name_H-M   'P 1'
#
loop_
_entity.id
_entity.type
_entity.pdbx_description
1 polymer ?
#
loop_
_entity_poly.entity_id
_entity_poly.type
_entity_poly.pdbx_seq_one_letter_code
_entity_poly.pdbx_strand_id
1 'polypeptide(L)'
;MKRSLFAGLAALSFVAVAGASTNASAAKKSYKIDFNQASSSSTATSRNYVPTGSNALYTKAGVLKSARKVADTSTLQNLANSKKGNDYFRGYRVAKLSNGSYYMKVVTFDKAYRGWIYVGKTDPRTNYQSVSTGLKYTDTTQDTTSSLTDAQKKATYQIQNPGTTFEAQTFKAPAYTQYKIGRNTTDTTNYKEDTFTITQAAKRTREGDQWVYVNDAKNPSVNGWILQSSLKEATPSTDTIADNAIRINLTDATGKAIKSVDYTKTGATKGTTLATDGKTLADTDTSAINTLITNALAGTANASAFTSLSDTQKATLAAAKFGSAVTLQLGATKSVGNDQTTVSQVWNATVYDSLSGSKSARAAGKIATMIPFFNSNVNFTNAMNKFNADPDVKGSKNDVISKATLQAAFKKDGLDTVYLKITPTILPRIGGGFLDNIDPTGLYMKADLDYDALPATIHYGDKIQLSYQYEGGALYHKAFNQTIFPNITQNADGYYELPINDDILNAILDAIVRYGI
;
A
#
# COMPACT_ATOMS: atom_id res chain seq x y z
N MET A 1 -51.23 -1.39 5.10
CA MET A 1 -50.00 -0.66 5.54
C MET A 1 -50.41 0.52 6.40
N LYS A 2 -50.20 0.46 7.73
CA LYS A 2 -50.46 1.59 8.64
C LYS A 2 -49.10 2.17 9.06
N ARG A 3 -48.74 3.35 8.53
CA ARG A 3 -47.56 4.10 8.95
C ARG A 3 -47.99 5.10 10.03
N SER A 4 -47.60 4.84 11.27
CA SER A 4 -47.83 5.75 12.39
C SER A 4 -46.62 6.66 12.56
N LEU A 5 -46.77 7.92 12.16
CA LEU A 5 -45.82 9.00 12.40
C LEU A 5 -45.94 9.40 13.88
N PHE A 6 -44.93 9.12 14.70
CA PHE A 6 -44.85 9.67 16.06
C PHE A 6 -43.84 10.82 16.10
N ALA A 7 -44.32 12.01 15.75
CA ALA A 7 -43.74 13.26 16.22
C ALA A 7 -44.27 13.53 17.64
N GLY A 8 -43.38 13.76 18.59
CA GLY A 8 -43.73 14.01 19.98
C GLY A 8 -42.54 14.58 20.75
N LEU A 9 -42.19 15.83 20.44
CA LEU A 9 -41.22 16.61 21.19
C LEU A 9 -41.90 17.06 22.50
N ALA A 10 -41.80 16.24 23.55
CA ALA A 10 -42.23 16.67 24.89
C ALA A 10 -41.14 17.57 25.51
N ALA A 11 -41.18 18.86 25.20
CA ALA A 11 -40.52 19.88 25.99
C ALA A 11 -41.34 20.09 27.28
N LEU A 12 -40.83 19.66 28.42
CA LEU A 12 -41.45 19.90 29.73
C LEU A 12 -41.28 21.38 30.12
N SER A 13 -42.25 22.20 29.72
CA SER A 13 -42.47 23.53 30.28
C SER A 13 -43.00 23.40 31.72
N PHE A 14 -42.25 23.93 32.70
CA PHE A 14 -42.72 24.08 34.07
C PHE A 14 -43.71 25.25 34.15
N VAL A 15 -45.00 24.97 34.32
CA VAL A 15 -46.00 25.96 34.73
C VAL A 15 -46.46 25.62 36.15
N ALA A 16 -46.28 26.57 37.07
CA ALA A 16 -46.78 26.48 38.43
C ALA A 16 -48.28 26.82 38.44
N VAL A 17 -49.11 25.89 38.90
CA VAL A 17 -50.49 26.19 39.30
C VAL A 17 -50.60 25.91 40.80
N ALA A 18 -50.86 26.97 41.55
CA ALA A 18 -51.19 26.91 42.97
C ALA A 18 -52.65 26.44 43.12
N GLY A 19 -52.82 25.34 43.84
CA GLY A 19 -54.12 24.86 44.33
C GLY A 19 -53.90 24.28 45.72
N ALA A 20 -54.33 25.00 46.74
CA ALA A 20 -54.20 24.59 48.13
C ALA A 20 -55.22 23.49 48.45
N SER A 21 -54.76 22.36 48.97
CA SER A 21 -55.55 21.47 49.82
C SER A 21 -54.67 21.04 50.99
N THR A 22 -55.10 21.42 52.19
CA THR A 22 -54.44 21.14 53.46
C THR A 22 -54.75 19.73 53.90
N ASN A 23 -53.84 18.80 53.64
CA ASN A 23 -53.78 17.53 54.35
C ASN A 23 -52.67 17.63 55.41
N ALA A 24 -53.07 17.44 56.67
CA ALA A 24 -52.18 17.44 57.83
C ALA A 24 -50.93 16.60 57.55
N SER A 25 -49.79 17.27 57.45
CA SER A 25 -48.50 16.62 57.21
C SER A 25 -48.04 16.00 58.53
N ALA A 26 -48.13 14.68 58.64
CA ALA A 26 -47.28 13.93 59.58
C ALA A 26 -45.85 14.46 59.43
N ALA A 27 -45.24 14.90 60.53
CA ALA A 27 -43.90 15.47 60.51
C ALA A 27 -42.90 14.45 59.94
N LYS A 28 -42.59 14.54 58.64
CA LYS A 28 -41.55 13.72 58.02
C LYS A 28 -40.25 13.99 58.79
N LYS A 29 -39.64 12.92 59.33
CA LYS A 29 -38.32 12.99 59.97
C LYS A 29 -37.37 13.84 59.13
N SER A 30 -36.78 14.86 59.75
CA SER A 30 -35.78 15.73 59.14
C SER A 30 -34.47 14.95 58.98
N TYR A 31 -34.24 14.41 57.79
CA TYR A 31 -32.96 13.80 57.44
C TYR A 31 -32.03 14.85 56.83
N LYS A 32 -30.77 14.87 57.28
CA LYS A 32 -29.72 15.73 56.71
C LYS A 32 -29.06 15.01 55.53
N ILE A 33 -28.45 15.78 54.62
CA ILE A 33 -27.60 15.25 53.56
C ILE A 33 -26.17 15.25 54.10
N ASP A 34 -25.60 14.07 54.32
CA ASP A 34 -24.24 13.90 54.84
C ASP A 34 -23.22 14.26 53.76
N PHE A 35 -23.45 13.81 52.52
CA PHE A 35 -22.70 14.24 51.36
C PHE A 35 -23.53 14.16 50.09
N ASN A 36 -23.09 14.90 49.06
CA ASN A 36 -23.62 14.82 47.70
C ASN A 36 -22.47 15.01 46.70
N GLN A 37 -21.94 13.91 46.19
CA GLN A 37 -20.74 13.91 45.36
C GLN A 37 -21.04 13.55 43.92
N ALA A 38 -20.35 14.21 42.99
CA ALA A 38 -20.36 13.82 41.59
C ALA A 38 -19.58 12.52 41.39
N SER A 39 -20.05 11.66 40.49
CA SER A 39 -19.29 10.48 40.08
C SER A 39 -18.21 10.86 39.07
N SER A 40 -17.03 10.24 39.20
CA SER A 40 -15.88 10.46 38.31
C SER A 40 -16.21 10.22 36.83
N SER A 41 -15.62 11.00 35.93
CA SER A 41 -15.68 10.76 34.48
C SER A 41 -15.02 9.43 34.09
N SER A 42 -13.97 9.00 34.81
CA SER A 42 -13.26 7.73 34.53
C SER A 42 -14.14 6.49 34.69
N THR A 43 -15.18 6.56 35.52
CA THR A 43 -16.14 5.46 35.72
C THR A 43 -17.39 5.62 34.87
N ALA A 44 -17.36 6.46 33.83
CA ALA A 44 -18.54 6.73 33.01
C ALA A 44 -19.15 5.44 32.45
N THR A 45 -18.38 4.53 31.88
CA THR A 45 -18.90 3.32 31.22
C THR A 45 -19.49 2.28 32.17
N SER A 46 -19.13 2.29 33.46
CA SER A 46 -19.59 1.32 34.47
C SER A 46 -20.83 1.76 35.27
N ARG A 47 -21.54 2.79 34.80
CA ARG A 47 -22.69 3.40 35.50
C ARG A 47 -23.97 3.33 34.68
N ASN A 48 -24.17 2.26 33.93
CA ASN A 48 -25.40 2.00 33.18
C ASN A 48 -26.36 1.18 34.04
N TYR A 49 -27.62 1.58 34.06
CA TYR A 49 -28.62 0.95 34.91
C TYR A 49 -29.96 0.77 34.20
N VAL A 50 -30.71 -0.22 34.64
CA VAL A 50 -32.17 -0.27 34.50
C VAL A 50 -32.80 0.03 35.86
N PRO A 51 -33.95 0.73 35.92
CA PRO A 51 -34.73 0.81 37.14
C PRO A 51 -35.34 -0.56 37.47
N THR A 52 -35.65 -0.79 38.74
CA THR A 52 -36.30 -2.03 39.19
C THR A 52 -37.81 -1.93 39.34
N GLY A 53 -38.36 -0.70 39.25
CA GLY A 53 -39.76 -0.42 39.57
C GLY A 53 -40.09 -0.39 41.07
N SER A 54 -39.17 -0.78 41.97
CA SER A 54 -39.45 -0.85 43.41
C SER A 54 -39.43 0.51 44.13
N ASN A 55 -38.83 1.53 43.53
CA ASN A 55 -38.71 2.86 44.10
C ASN A 55 -38.99 3.91 43.03
N ALA A 56 -39.75 4.95 43.37
CA ALA A 56 -40.02 6.08 42.47
C ALA A 56 -38.79 6.99 42.30
N LEU A 57 -38.78 7.77 41.21
CA LEU A 57 -37.77 8.78 40.91
C LEU A 57 -38.25 10.14 41.44
N TYR A 58 -37.37 10.91 42.09
CA TYR A 58 -37.75 12.16 42.74
C TYR A 58 -36.85 13.34 42.34
N THR A 59 -37.29 14.57 42.57
CA THR A 59 -36.50 15.80 42.31
C THR A 59 -35.29 15.95 43.24
N LYS A 60 -35.38 15.38 44.44
CA LYS A 60 -34.35 15.23 45.48
C LYS A 60 -34.59 13.90 46.19
N ALA A 61 -33.73 13.46 47.12
CA ALA A 61 -33.97 12.22 47.85
C ALA A 61 -35.39 12.16 48.45
N GLY A 62 -36.14 11.08 48.17
CA GLY A 62 -37.60 11.02 48.31
C GLY A 62 -38.14 11.18 49.75
N VAL A 63 -37.28 10.95 50.75
CA VAL A 63 -37.61 11.15 52.17
C VAL A 63 -37.45 12.60 52.64
N LEU A 64 -36.83 13.48 51.84
CA LEU A 64 -36.61 14.88 52.19
C LEU A 64 -37.88 15.71 52.03
N LYS A 65 -37.97 16.81 52.79
CA LYS A 65 -39.05 17.79 52.68
C LYS A 65 -39.10 18.38 51.25
N SER A 66 -40.32 18.46 50.72
CA SER A 66 -40.61 18.96 49.36
C SER A 66 -39.95 18.14 48.23
N ALA A 67 -39.66 16.86 48.46
CA ALA A 67 -39.33 15.95 47.36
C ALA A 67 -40.59 15.68 46.53
N ARG A 68 -40.53 15.98 45.22
CA ARG A 68 -41.62 15.75 44.28
C ARG A 68 -41.29 14.53 43.43
N LYS A 69 -42.29 13.72 43.12
CA LYS A 69 -42.17 12.54 42.27
C LYS A 69 -42.00 13.00 40.81
N VAL A 70 -40.94 12.52 40.16
CA VAL A 70 -40.63 12.76 38.73
C VAL A 70 -41.19 11.63 37.88
N ALA A 71 -41.05 10.39 38.36
CA ALA A 71 -41.65 9.20 37.77
C ALA A 71 -42.05 8.26 38.89
N ASP A 72 -43.21 7.63 38.78
CA ASP A 72 -43.69 6.65 39.74
C ASP A 72 -43.08 5.25 39.49
N THR A 73 -43.40 4.33 40.38
CA THR A 73 -42.92 2.94 40.30
C THR A 73 -43.41 2.23 39.04
N SER A 74 -44.65 2.52 38.61
CA SER A 74 -45.23 1.95 37.38
C SER A 74 -44.49 2.42 36.12
N THR A 75 -44.23 3.72 35.99
CA THR A 75 -43.43 4.31 34.90
C THR A 75 -42.03 3.70 34.86
N LEU A 76 -41.40 3.56 36.03
CA LEU A 76 -40.07 2.96 36.11
C LEU A 76 -40.08 1.47 35.78
N GLN A 77 -41.12 0.72 36.15
CA GLN A 77 -41.28 -0.67 35.72
C GLN A 77 -41.43 -0.78 34.20
N ASN A 78 -42.16 0.14 33.57
CA ASN A 78 -42.29 0.19 32.11
C ASN A 78 -40.94 0.48 31.44
N LEU A 79 -40.16 1.42 31.98
CA LEU A 79 -38.79 1.71 31.49
C LEU A 79 -37.83 0.53 31.71
N ALA A 80 -37.99 -0.22 32.80
CA ALA A 80 -37.24 -1.44 33.07
C ALA A 80 -37.47 -2.49 31.96
N ASN A 81 -38.72 -2.64 31.53
CA ASN A 81 -39.16 -3.61 30.54
C ASN A 81 -38.99 -3.15 29.08
N SER A 82 -38.70 -1.87 28.85
CA SER A 82 -38.57 -1.31 27.50
C SER A 82 -37.44 -1.99 26.69
N LYS A 83 -37.71 -2.16 25.40
CA LYS A 83 -36.75 -2.68 24.41
C LYS A 83 -35.94 -1.59 23.72
N LYS A 84 -36.03 -0.34 24.18
CA LYS A 84 -35.31 0.79 23.60
C LYS A 84 -34.08 1.12 24.45
N GLY A 85 -32.90 1.18 23.84
CA GLY A 85 -31.64 1.50 24.51
C GLY A 85 -31.58 2.94 25.05
N ASN A 86 -32.37 3.86 24.49
CA ASN A 86 -32.44 5.23 24.99
C ASN A 86 -33.10 5.35 26.39
N ASP A 87 -33.79 4.30 26.84
CA ASP A 87 -34.45 4.23 28.15
C ASP A 87 -33.51 3.70 29.26
N TYR A 88 -32.26 3.33 28.95
CA TYR A 88 -31.24 3.08 29.97
C TYR A 88 -30.94 4.33 30.78
N PHE A 89 -30.54 4.13 32.03
CA PHE A 89 -30.16 5.21 32.94
C PHE A 89 -28.65 5.29 33.11
N ARG A 90 -28.14 6.53 33.14
CA ARG A 90 -26.80 6.86 33.63
C ARG A 90 -26.89 7.42 35.04
N GLY A 91 -26.25 6.78 36.00
CA GLY A 91 -26.02 7.38 37.33
C GLY A 91 -24.83 8.33 37.31
N TYR A 92 -24.94 9.51 37.94
CA TYR A 92 -23.91 10.55 37.86
C TYR A 92 -23.64 11.36 39.13
N ARG A 93 -24.40 11.15 40.20
CA ARG A 93 -24.07 11.64 41.55
C ARG A 93 -24.57 10.66 42.60
N VAL A 94 -23.92 10.64 43.76
CA VAL A 94 -24.36 9.86 44.92
C VAL A 94 -24.56 10.80 46.10
N ALA A 95 -25.65 10.60 46.84
CA ALA A 95 -25.90 11.29 48.10
C ALA A 95 -26.14 10.28 49.22
N LYS A 96 -25.57 10.57 50.40
CA LYS A 96 -25.87 9.85 51.64
C LYS A 96 -26.68 10.75 52.54
N LEU A 97 -27.70 10.19 53.19
CA LEU A 97 -28.49 10.88 54.20
C LEU A 97 -28.10 10.41 55.60
N SER A 98 -28.39 11.23 56.60
CA SER A 98 -28.08 10.98 58.02
C SER A 98 -28.72 9.72 58.61
N ASN A 99 -29.68 9.11 57.92
CA ASN A 99 -30.24 7.81 58.28
C ASN A 99 -29.54 6.62 57.60
N GLY A 100 -28.35 6.84 57.03
CA GLY A 100 -27.55 5.85 56.31
C GLY A 100 -28.09 5.47 54.92
N SER A 101 -29.10 6.16 54.40
CA SER A 101 -29.67 5.85 53.08
C SER A 101 -28.84 6.47 51.96
N TYR A 102 -28.60 5.69 50.90
CA TYR A 102 -27.92 6.15 49.69
C TYR A 102 -28.92 6.40 48.56
N TYR A 103 -28.73 7.50 47.85
CA TYR A 103 -29.48 7.88 46.67
C TYR A 103 -28.53 8.13 45.50
N MET A 104 -28.93 7.69 44.31
CA MET A 104 -28.23 7.92 43.06
C MET A 104 -28.99 8.96 42.22
N LYS A 105 -28.30 9.99 41.72
CA LYS A 105 -28.86 10.89 40.71
C LYS A 105 -28.67 10.27 39.34
N VAL A 106 -29.76 10.07 38.62
CA VAL A 106 -29.79 9.37 37.34
C VAL A 106 -30.45 10.20 36.24
N VAL A 107 -30.16 9.84 34.99
CA VAL A 107 -30.83 10.38 33.80
C VAL A 107 -31.00 9.26 32.77
N THR A 108 -32.13 9.20 32.07
CA THR A 108 -32.27 8.35 30.87
C THR A 108 -31.36 8.82 29.74
N PHE A 109 -31.00 7.96 28.79
CA PHE A 109 -30.08 8.34 27.71
C PHE A 109 -30.68 9.38 26.77
N ASP A 110 -31.99 9.34 26.54
CA ASP A 110 -32.75 10.37 25.83
C ASP A 110 -32.99 11.67 26.63
N LYS A 111 -32.64 11.67 27.93
CA LYS A 111 -32.81 12.78 28.89
C LYS A 111 -34.26 13.06 29.32
N ALA A 112 -35.23 12.23 28.94
CA ALA A 112 -36.64 12.40 29.30
C ALA A 112 -36.87 12.39 30.82
N TYR A 113 -36.18 11.51 31.55
CA TYR A 113 -36.29 11.41 33.00
C TYR A 113 -34.97 11.74 33.69
N ARG A 114 -35.03 12.56 34.74
CA ARG A 114 -33.88 12.93 35.56
C ARG A 114 -34.29 13.13 37.01
N GLY A 115 -33.59 12.49 37.94
CA GLY A 115 -33.92 12.63 39.36
C GLY A 115 -33.03 11.80 40.27
N TRP A 116 -33.45 11.66 41.51
CA TRP A 116 -32.82 10.87 42.56
C TRP A 116 -33.65 9.65 42.87
N ILE A 117 -33.00 8.49 42.94
CA ILE A 117 -33.62 7.20 43.27
C ILE A 117 -32.86 6.53 44.41
N TYR A 118 -33.59 5.86 45.29
CA TYR A 118 -33.02 5.14 46.42
C TYR A 118 -32.28 3.87 45.94
N VAL A 119 -31.07 3.64 46.44
CA VAL A 119 -30.20 2.52 46.02
C VAL A 119 -29.69 1.65 47.16
N GLY A 120 -30.25 1.80 48.36
CA GLY A 120 -29.97 0.95 49.52
C GLY A 120 -29.18 1.63 50.64
N LYS A 121 -28.53 0.82 51.48
CA LYS A 121 -27.71 1.24 52.63
C LYS A 121 -26.21 1.10 52.39
N THR A 122 -25.81 0.44 51.31
CA THR A 122 -24.41 0.25 50.90
C THR A 122 -23.94 1.42 50.06
N ASP A 123 -22.69 1.86 50.25
CA ASP A 123 -22.12 2.97 49.49
C ASP A 123 -21.80 2.56 48.03
N PRO A 124 -22.57 3.04 47.03
CA PRO A 124 -22.38 2.62 45.64
C PRO A 124 -21.13 3.24 45.00
N ARG A 125 -20.41 4.13 45.68
CA ARG A 125 -19.16 4.72 45.16
C ARG A 125 -17.99 3.74 45.21
N THR A 126 -18.07 2.73 46.08
CA THR A 126 -17.05 1.67 46.20
C THR A 126 -17.10 0.71 45.02
N ASN A 127 -18.30 0.37 44.56
CA ASN A 127 -18.53 -0.35 43.32
C ASN A 127 -19.89 0.09 42.73
N TYR A 128 -19.84 0.83 41.63
CA TYR A 128 -21.03 1.34 40.96
C TYR A 128 -21.91 0.24 40.35
N GLN A 129 -21.37 -0.95 40.12
CA GLN A 129 -22.15 -2.08 39.62
C GLN A 129 -22.98 -2.74 40.74
N SER A 130 -22.54 -2.59 42.00
CA SER A 130 -23.18 -3.15 43.19
C SER A 130 -24.27 -2.24 43.78
N VAL A 131 -25.18 -1.78 42.93
CA VAL A 131 -26.40 -1.09 43.38
C VAL A 131 -27.52 -2.09 43.64
N SER A 132 -28.43 -1.76 44.56
CA SER A 132 -29.59 -2.59 44.88
C SER A 132 -30.87 -1.74 44.97
N THR A 133 -31.99 -2.37 45.30
CA THR A 133 -33.31 -1.75 45.47
C THR A 133 -33.83 -1.00 44.25
N GLY A 134 -33.57 0.29 44.07
CA GLY A 134 -34.20 1.09 42.99
C GLY A 134 -33.56 0.96 41.60
N LEU A 135 -32.32 0.48 41.53
CA LEU A 135 -31.56 0.32 40.29
C LEU A 135 -30.91 -1.06 40.23
N LYS A 136 -30.68 -1.52 39.01
CA LYS A 136 -29.86 -2.70 38.71
C LYS A 136 -28.83 -2.32 37.65
N TYR A 137 -27.57 -2.66 37.89
CA TYR A 137 -26.51 -2.51 36.88
C TYR A 137 -26.84 -3.33 35.63
N THR A 138 -26.45 -2.83 34.46
CA THR A 138 -26.65 -3.54 33.20
C THR A 138 -25.53 -3.22 32.23
N ASP A 139 -25.05 -4.26 31.55
CA ASP A 139 -24.33 -4.07 30.30
C ASP A 139 -25.35 -3.78 29.18
N THR A 140 -25.00 -2.81 28.34
CA THR A 140 -25.84 -2.32 27.24
C THR A 140 -25.51 -3.00 25.92
N THR A 141 -24.39 -3.73 25.89
CA THR A 141 -23.91 -4.54 24.75
C THR A 141 -23.35 -5.86 25.24
N GLN A 142 -23.39 -6.86 24.37
CA GLN A 142 -22.61 -8.09 24.47
C GLN A 142 -21.56 -8.07 23.36
N ASP A 143 -20.29 -8.27 23.69
CA ASP A 143 -19.25 -8.47 22.68
C ASP A 143 -19.48 -9.80 21.97
N THR A 144 -19.48 -9.77 20.65
CA THR A 144 -19.72 -10.92 19.77
C THR A 144 -18.65 -11.01 18.68
N THR A 145 -17.53 -10.34 18.86
CA THR A 145 -16.41 -10.30 17.91
C THR A 145 -15.86 -11.70 17.63
N SER A 146 -15.83 -12.58 18.64
CA SER A 146 -15.43 -13.97 18.50
C SER A 146 -16.39 -14.81 17.64
N SER A 147 -17.63 -14.34 17.45
CA SER A 147 -18.63 -15.00 16.60
C SER A 147 -18.51 -14.60 15.12
N LEU A 148 -17.64 -13.65 14.76
CA LEU A 148 -17.37 -13.31 13.37
C LEU A 148 -16.60 -14.45 12.69
N THR A 149 -17.15 -14.94 11.59
CA THR A 149 -16.49 -15.94 10.75
C THR A 149 -15.29 -15.36 10.00
N ASP A 150 -14.37 -16.21 9.57
CA ASP A 150 -13.22 -15.77 8.76
C ASP A 150 -13.66 -15.19 7.41
N ALA A 151 -14.72 -15.73 6.82
CA ALA A 151 -15.32 -15.18 5.61
C ALA A 151 -15.77 -13.74 5.84
N GLN A 152 -16.47 -13.48 6.95
CA GLN A 152 -16.95 -12.13 7.27
C GLN A 152 -15.82 -11.14 7.51
N LYS A 153 -14.69 -11.57 8.09
CA LYS A 153 -13.51 -10.71 8.33
C LYS A 153 -12.71 -10.42 7.05
N LYS A 154 -12.71 -11.35 6.09
CA LYS A 154 -11.97 -11.23 4.82
C LYS A 154 -12.77 -10.52 3.73
N ALA A 155 -14.10 -10.58 3.80
CA ALA A 155 -14.97 -9.89 2.86
C ALA A 155 -14.85 -8.36 2.96
N THR A 156 -15.18 -7.69 1.87
CA THR A 156 -15.38 -6.24 1.84
C THR A 156 -16.88 -5.94 1.82
N TYR A 157 -17.26 -4.81 2.40
CA TYR A 157 -18.65 -4.39 2.54
C TYR A 157 -18.84 -2.98 1.99
N GLN A 158 -20.05 -2.66 1.59
CA GLN A 158 -20.49 -1.31 1.27
C GLN A 158 -21.68 -0.94 2.15
N ILE A 159 -21.87 0.35 2.41
CA ILE A 159 -23.09 0.85 3.03
C ILE A 159 -24.22 0.68 2.00
N GLN A 160 -25.24 -0.10 2.33
CA GLN A 160 -26.31 -0.45 1.39
C GLN A 160 -27.10 0.77 0.94
N ASN A 161 -27.39 1.69 1.86
CA ASN A 161 -28.12 2.94 1.60
C ASN A 161 -27.35 4.12 2.21
N PRO A 162 -26.29 4.63 1.55
CA PRO A 162 -25.51 5.76 2.05
C PRO A 162 -26.37 7.02 2.17
N GLY A 163 -26.07 7.88 3.15
CA GLY A 163 -26.79 9.14 3.35
C GLY A 163 -26.85 9.58 4.81
N THR A 164 -27.92 10.30 5.15
CA THR A 164 -28.09 10.94 6.48
C THR A 164 -29.03 10.17 7.42
N THR A 165 -29.59 9.04 6.97
CA THR A 165 -30.42 8.16 7.79
C THR A 165 -29.61 7.59 8.95
N PHE A 166 -30.24 7.38 10.10
CA PHE A 166 -29.58 6.89 11.31
C PHE A 166 -28.80 5.60 11.06
N GLU A 167 -29.37 4.69 10.26
CA GLU A 167 -28.83 3.40 9.90
C GLU A 167 -27.57 3.49 9.04
N ALA A 168 -27.40 4.59 8.29
CA ALA A 168 -26.28 4.81 7.38
C ALA A 168 -25.08 5.51 8.06
N GLN A 169 -25.26 5.97 9.30
CA GLN A 169 -24.26 6.71 10.06
C GLN A 169 -23.32 5.77 10.81
N THR A 170 -22.13 6.26 11.13
CA THR A 170 -21.16 5.55 11.96
C THR A 170 -20.99 6.22 13.32
N PHE A 171 -20.74 5.42 14.35
CA PHE A 171 -20.78 5.85 15.76
C PHE A 171 -19.50 5.47 16.50
N LYS A 172 -19.19 6.21 17.58
CA LYS A 172 -18.05 5.91 18.46
C LYS A 172 -18.22 4.60 19.25
N ALA A 173 -19.45 4.19 19.46
CA ALA A 173 -19.88 2.93 20.07
C ALA A 173 -21.27 2.60 19.48
N PRO A 174 -21.78 1.36 19.56
CA PRO A 174 -23.11 1.04 19.07
C PRO A 174 -24.16 2.00 19.64
N ALA A 175 -25.08 2.48 18.82
CA ALA A 175 -25.94 3.58 19.21
C ALA A 175 -26.79 3.25 20.46
N TYR A 176 -27.01 4.27 21.31
CA TYR A 176 -27.77 4.16 22.55
C TYR A 176 -27.24 3.15 23.59
N THR A 177 -25.94 2.82 23.55
CA THR A 177 -25.32 1.91 24.53
C THR A 177 -24.56 2.63 25.64
N GLN A 178 -24.34 3.93 25.52
CA GLN A 178 -23.77 4.78 26.56
C GLN A 178 -24.44 6.16 26.51
N TYR A 179 -24.52 6.82 27.65
CA TYR A 179 -24.99 8.20 27.70
C TYR A 179 -24.05 9.13 26.93
N LYS A 180 -24.61 9.89 25.98
CA LYS A 180 -23.88 10.83 25.10
C LYS A 180 -22.85 10.17 24.17
N ILE A 181 -23.15 9.00 23.61
CA ILE A 181 -22.36 8.49 22.47
C ILE A 181 -22.37 9.51 21.34
N GLY A 182 -21.17 9.80 20.83
CA GLY A 182 -20.97 10.62 19.64
C GLY A 182 -21.05 9.79 18.36
N ARG A 183 -21.35 10.46 17.26
CA ARG A 183 -21.20 9.92 15.90
C ARG A 183 -19.77 10.19 15.40
N ASN A 184 -19.27 9.33 14.53
CA ASN A 184 -18.04 9.60 13.76
C ASN A 184 -18.41 10.30 12.46
N THR A 185 -19.44 9.83 11.76
CA THR A 185 -19.97 10.47 10.54
C THR A 185 -21.50 10.53 10.58
N THR A 186 -22.06 11.69 10.21
CA THR A 186 -23.52 11.95 10.14
C THR A 186 -24.09 11.86 8.73
N ASP A 187 -23.25 11.88 7.71
CA ASP A 187 -23.64 11.80 6.30
C ASP A 187 -22.63 10.92 5.55
N THR A 188 -23.11 9.81 5.01
CA THR A 188 -22.28 8.86 4.26
C THR A 188 -22.44 8.94 2.75
N THR A 189 -23.12 9.95 2.23
CA THR A 189 -23.38 10.13 0.79
C THR A 189 -22.09 10.09 -0.05
N ASN A 190 -21.01 10.69 0.45
CA ASN A 190 -19.72 10.76 -0.25
C ASN A 190 -18.93 9.45 -0.23
N TYR A 191 -19.36 8.46 0.56
CA TYR A 191 -18.68 7.18 0.77
C TYR A 191 -19.43 6.01 0.13
N LYS A 192 -20.31 6.29 -0.85
CA LYS A 192 -21.16 5.27 -1.49
C LYS A 192 -20.39 4.16 -2.21
N GLU A 193 -19.22 4.50 -2.74
CA GLU A 193 -18.34 3.56 -3.46
C GLU A 193 -17.27 2.96 -2.54
N ASP A 194 -17.20 3.41 -1.29
CA ASP A 194 -16.15 2.97 -0.38
C ASP A 194 -16.40 1.56 0.12
N THR A 195 -15.31 0.82 0.26
CA THR A 195 -15.30 -0.55 0.75
C THR A 195 -14.77 -0.60 2.17
N PHE A 196 -15.47 -1.34 3.02
CA PHE A 196 -15.19 -1.46 4.44
C PHE A 196 -14.79 -2.88 4.80
N THR A 197 -13.91 -3.02 5.80
CA THR A 197 -13.65 -4.30 6.48
C THR A 197 -14.23 -4.30 7.89
N ILE A 198 -14.67 -5.46 8.37
CA ILE A 198 -15.24 -5.61 9.72
C ILE A 198 -14.16 -6.17 10.67
N THR A 199 -13.93 -5.49 11.79
CA THR A 199 -12.93 -5.93 12.80
C THR A 199 -13.52 -6.29 14.16
N GLN A 200 -14.68 -5.74 14.52
CA GLN A 200 -15.33 -6.00 15.81
C GLN A 200 -16.83 -6.16 15.62
N ALA A 201 -17.48 -6.84 16.56
CA ALA A 201 -18.93 -6.99 16.58
C ALA A 201 -19.50 -6.97 18.00
N ALA A 202 -20.67 -6.36 18.16
CA ALA A 202 -21.37 -6.28 19.43
C ALA A 202 -22.89 -6.30 19.21
N LYS A 203 -23.61 -6.98 20.11
CA LYS A 203 -25.06 -7.04 20.11
C LYS A 203 -25.63 -6.11 21.17
N ARG A 204 -26.58 -5.24 20.83
CA ARG A 204 -27.23 -4.39 21.86
C ARG A 204 -28.21 -5.21 22.69
N THR A 205 -28.19 -5.07 24.01
CA THR A 205 -28.92 -5.99 24.90
C THR A 205 -30.43 -5.72 24.96
N ARG A 206 -30.90 -4.52 24.61
CA ARG A 206 -32.33 -4.17 24.56
C ARG A 206 -32.97 -4.42 23.21
N GLU A 207 -32.34 -3.93 22.15
CA GLU A 207 -32.82 -4.06 20.78
C GLU A 207 -32.53 -5.44 20.18
N GLY A 208 -31.46 -6.10 20.61
CA GLY A 208 -31.05 -7.42 20.11
C GLY A 208 -30.43 -7.38 18.71
N ASP A 209 -30.15 -6.20 18.18
CA ASP A 209 -29.52 -6.01 16.87
C ASP A 209 -27.99 -6.08 16.95
N GLN A 210 -27.39 -6.47 15.83
CA GLN A 210 -25.96 -6.66 15.70
C GLN A 210 -25.32 -5.41 15.10
N TRP A 211 -24.30 -4.90 15.77
CA TRP A 211 -23.48 -3.78 15.32
C TRP A 211 -22.06 -4.27 15.06
N VAL A 212 -21.42 -3.69 14.05
CA VAL A 212 -20.06 -4.04 13.65
C VAL A 212 -19.20 -2.79 13.56
N TYR A 213 -17.91 -2.92 13.88
CA TYR A 213 -16.94 -1.85 13.65
C TYR A 213 -16.35 -1.99 12.26
N VAL A 214 -16.54 -0.97 11.43
CA VAL A 214 -16.06 -0.91 10.06
C VAL A 214 -14.83 -0.02 9.93
N ASN A 215 -13.90 -0.44 9.07
CA ASN A 215 -12.71 0.31 8.69
C ASN A 215 -12.69 0.53 7.18
N ASP A 216 -12.51 1.78 6.81
CA ASP A 216 -12.14 2.24 5.49
C ASP A 216 -10.67 2.69 5.53
N ALA A 217 -9.86 2.15 4.62
CA ALA A 217 -8.45 2.49 4.49
C ALA A 217 -8.23 3.84 3.80
N LYS A 218 -9.14 4.25 2.92
CA LYS A 218 -9.07 5.50 2.14
C LYS A 218 -9.65 6.68 2.89
N ASN A 219 -10.76 6.47 3.60
CA ASN A 219 -11.47 7.51 4.33
C ASN A 219 -11.61 7.18 5.84
N PRO A 220 -10.55 7.24 6.64
CA PRO A 220 -10.62 6.87 8.06
C PRO A 220 -11.63 7.67 8.90
N SER A 221 -12.08 8.84 8.43
CA SER A 221 -13.10 9.67 9.08
C SER A 221 -14.47 8.99 9.21
N VAL A 222 -14.79 8.03 8.34
CA VAL A 222 -16.05 7.29 8.40
C VAL A 222 -15.96 6.03 9.28
N ASN A 223 -14.76 5.60 9.68
CA ASN A 223 -14.56 4.41 10.52
C ASN A 223 -15.38 4.51 11.81
N GLY A 224 -16.00 3.41 12.23
CA GLY A 224 -16.84 3.41 13.43
C GLY A 224 -17.82 2.24 13.48
N TRP A 225 -18.64 2.25 14.52
CA TRP A 225 -19.73 1.28 14.70
C TRP A 225 -20.91 1.62 13.79
N ILE A 226 -21.38 0.63 13.03
CA ILE A 226 -22.57 0.72 12.18
C ILE A 226 -23.46 -0.51 12.41
N LEU A 227 -24.76 -0.36 12.20
CA LEU A 227 -25.70 -1.47 12.24
C LEU A 227 -25.36 -2.48 11.13
N GLN A 228 -25.20 -3.76 11.45
CA GLN A 228 -24.76 -4.76 10.48
C GLN A 228 -25.72 -4.88 9.29
N SER A 229 -27.03 -4.74 9.51
CA SER A 229 -28.04 -4.79 8.45
C SER A 229 -28.02 -3.58 7.52
N SER A 230 -27.22 -2.55 7.81
CA SER A 230 -26.99 -1.41 6.91
C SER A 230 -25.87 -1.68 5.91
N LEU A 231 -25.16 -2.79 6.06
CA LEU A 231 -24.09 -3.22 5.17
C LEU A 231 -24.63 -4.27 4.22
N LYS A 232 -24.15 -4.19 2.99
CA LYS A 232 -24.17 -5.30 2.04
C LYS A 232 -22.73 -5.75 1.85
N GLU A 233 -22.51 -7.05 1.69
CA GLU A 233 -21.24 -7.52 1.14
C GLU A 233 -21.04 -6.80 -0.20
N ALA A 234 -19.89 -6.18 -0.36
CA ALA A 234 -19.56 -5.56 -1.61
C ALA A 234 -19.53 -6.71 -2.62
N THR A 235 -20.38 -6.65 -3.64
CA THR A 235 -20.08 -7.42 -4.84
C THR A 235 -18.65 -7.07 -5.19
N PRO A 236 -17.73 -8.05 -5.31
CA PRO A 236 -16.50 -7.79 -6.04
C PRO A 236 -16.95 -7.05 -7.29
N SER A 237 -16.32 -5.92 -7.62
CA SER A 237 -16.45 -5.37 -8.97
C SER A 237 -16.48 -6.59 -9.89
N THR A 238 -17.60 -6.84 -10.58
CA THR A 238 -17.71 -8.00 -11.44
C THR A 238 -16.76 -7.73 -12.57
N ASP A 239 -15.52 -8.09 -12.31
CA ASP A 239 -14.41 -8.25 -13.20
C ASP A 239 -14.70 -9.44 -14.13
N THR A 240 -15.98 -9.71 -14.44
CA THR A 240 -16.42 -10.63 -15.49
C THR A 240 -15.96 -10.02 -16.80
N ILE A 241 -14.87 -10.57 -17.32
CA ILE A 241 -14.35 -10.23 -18.63
C ILE A 241 -15.34 -10.80 -19.63
N ALA A 242 -15.92 -9.94 -20.47
CA ALA A 242 -16.84 -10.38 -21.51
C ALA A 242 -16.15 -11.43 -22.40
N ASP A 243 -16.91 -12.39 -22.93
CA ASP A 243 -16.35 -13.50 -23.71
C ASP A 243 -15.57 -13.04 -24.97
N ASN A 244 -15.84 -11.83 -25.45
CA ASN A 244 -15.15 -11.17 -26.57
C ASN A 244 -14.16 -10.08 -26.14
N ALA A 245 -13.78 -10.04 -24.86
CA ALA A 245 -12.87 -9.05 -24.30
C ALA A 245 -11.59 -9.67 -23.74
N ILE A 246 -10.51 -8.90 -23.70
CA ILE A 246 -9.28 -9.22 -22.97
C ILE A 246 -9.08 -8.10 -21.95
N ARG A 247 -8.96 -8.46 -20.67
CA ARG A 247 -8.57 -7.48 -19.65
C ARG A 247 -7.06 -7.30 -19.66
N ILE A 248 -6.61 -6.06 -19.81
CA ILE A 248 -5.21 -5.68 -19.77
C ILE A 248 -4.96 -4.98 -18.42
N ASN A 249 -4.26 -5.67 -17.53
CA ASN A 249 -3.82 -5.13 -16.24
C ASN A 249 -2.49 -4.40 -16.44
N LEU A 250 -2.45 -3.11 -16.14
CA LEU A 250 -1.25 -2.28 -16.24
C LEU A 250 -0.58 -2.22 -14.88
N THR A 251 0.70 -2.59 -14.82
CA THR A 251 1.52 -2.48 -13.60
C THR A 251 2.72 -1.57 -13.83
N ASP A 252 3.24 -1.00 -12.75
CA ASP A 252 4.54 -0.32 -12.78
C ASP A 252 5.71 -1.32 -12.80
N ALA A 253 6.93 -0.80 -12.83
CA ALA A 253 8.14 -1.60 -12.88
C ALA A 253 8.36 -2.50 -11.64
N THR A 254 7.66 -2.22 -10.54
CA THR A 254 7.71 -2.99 -9.29
C THR A 254 6.60 -4.05 -9.19
N GLY A 255 5.72 -4.11 -10.20
CA GLY A 255 4.56 -5.01 -10.23
C GLY A 255 3.32 -4.47 -9.51
N LYS A 256 3.34 -3.21 -9.05
CA LYS A 256 2.18 -2.57 -8.43
C LYS A 256 1.14 -2.21 -9.50
N ALA A 257 -0.12 -2.52 -9.23
CA ALA A 257 -1.22 -2.21 -10.14
C ALA A 257 -1.41 -0.69 -10.31
N ILE A 258 -1.49 -0.26 -11.57
CA ILE A 258 -1.80 1.11 -11.96
C ILE A 258 -3.28 1.21 -12.31
N LYS A 259 -3.73 0.41 -13.28
CA LYS A 259 -5.11 0.41 -13.81
C LYS A 259 -5.37 -0.85 -14.63
N SER A 260 -6.64 -1.14 -14.91
CA SER A 260 -7.04 -2.19 -15.84
C SER A 260 -7.97 -1.63 -16.91
N VAL A 261 -7.85 -2.14 -18.14
CA VAL A 261 -8.69 -1.79 -19.28
C VAL A 261 -9.16 -3.05 -20.00
N ASP A 262 -10.36 -3.02 -20.57
CA ASP A 262 -10.89 -4.15 -21.34
C ASP A 262 -10.86 -3.81 -22.84
N TYR A 263 -10.07 -4.56 -23.60
CA TYR A 263 -10.06 -4.48 -25.05
C TYR A 263 -11.08 -5.46 -25.63
N THR A 264 -12.10 -4.97 -26.32
CA THR A 264 -13.16 -5.78 -26.95
C THR A 264 -12.94 -5.90 -28.45
N LYS A 265 -13.18 -7.08 -29.01
CA LYS A 265 -13.13 -7.31 -30.46
C LYS A 265 -14.44 -7.94 -30.94
N THR A 266 -15.10 -7.30 -31.90
CA THR A 266 -16.36 -7.78 -32.46
C THR A 266 -16.16 -9.14 -33.14
N GLY A 267 -17.02 -10.10 -32.83
CA GLY A 267 -16.96 -11.45 -33.40
C GLY A 267 -15.91 -12.37 -32.76
N ALA A 268 -15.17 -11.91 -31.74
CA ALA A 268 -14.26 -12.76 -30.99
C ALA A 268 -15.01 -13.73 -30.07
N THR A 269 -14.51 -14.96 -29.98
CA THR A 269 -15.06 -16.03 -29.14
C THR A 269 -14.15 -16.31 -27.95
N LYS A 270 -14.73 -16.67 -26.81
CA LYS A 270 -13.97 -17.01 -25.60
C LYS A 270 -12.92 -18.09 -25.88
N GLY A 271 -11.71 -17.88 -25.38
CA GLY A 271 -10.61 -18.83 -25.47
C GLY A 271 -9.75 -18.74 -26.74
N THR A 272 -10.15 -17.98 -27.76
CA THR A 272 -9.28 -17.73 -28.93
C THR A 272 -8.25 -16.64 -28.63
N THR A 273 -7.08 -16.71 -29.27
CA THR A 273 -6.04 -15.69 -29.15
C THR A 273 -6.44 -14.39 -29.82
N LEU A 274 -5.87 -13.27 -29.36
CA LEU A 274 -6.08 -11.94 -29.95
C LEU A 274 -5.53 -11.87 -31.38
N ALA A 275 -4.29 -12.35 -31.56
CA ALA A 275 -3.69 -12.51 -32.88
C ALA A 275 -4.18 -13.81 -33.52
N THR A 276 -4.46 -13.76 -34.83
CA THR A 276 -4.90 -14.91 -35.62
C THR A 276 -3.90 -16.06 -35.59
N ASP A 277 -2.60 -15.76 -35.52
CA ASP A 277 -1.49 -16.73 -35.44
C ASP A 277 -0.94 -16.93 -34.02
N GLY A 278 -1.49 -16.20 -33.04
CA GLY A 278 -1.03 -16.15 -31.65
C GLY A 278 0.35 -15.52 -31.43
N LYS A 279 0.95 -14.89 -32.44
CA LYS A 279 2.33 -14.37 -32.39
C LYS A 279 2.42 -12.89 -32.77
N THR A 280 1.74 -12.49 -33.83
CA THR A 280 1.86 -11.14 -34.39
C THR A 280 0.55 -10.38 -34.22
N LEU A 281 0.57 -9.36 -33.38
CA LEU A 281 -0.57 -8.47 -33.18
C LEU A 281 -0.80 -7.62 -34.44
N ALA A 282 -2.05 -7.55 -34.91
CA ALA A 282 -2.38 -6.71 -36.07
C ALA A 282 -2.16 -5.22 -35.77
N ASP A 283 -1.80 -4.43 -36.78
CA ASP A 283 -1.58 -2.98 -36.61
C ASP A 283 -2.84 -2.26 -36.12
N THR A 284 -4.02 -2.68 -36.59
CA THR A 284 -5.30 -2.13 -36.17
C THR A 284 -5.58 -2.38 -34.68
N ASP A 285 -5.28 -3.59 -34.19
CA ASP A 285 -5.40 -3.94 -32.78
C ASP A 285 -4.36 -3.17 -31.95
N THR A 286 -3.12 -3.06 -32.46
CA THR A 286 -2.03 -2.31 -31.83
C THR A 286 -2.41 -0.84 -31.64
N SER A 287 -2.90 -0.18 -32.68
CA SER A 287 -3.36 1.22 -32.61
C SER A 287 -4.52 1.39 -31.63
N ALA A 288 -5.52 0.51 -31.68
CA ALA A 288 -6.68 0.58 -30.80
C ALA A 288 -6.30 0.39 -29.32
N ILE A 289 -5.42 -0.57 -29.01
CA ILE A 289 -4.94 -0.83 -27.64
C ILE A 289 -4.06 0.32 -27.15
N ASN A 290 -3.18 0.88 -28.00
CA ASN A 290 -2.42 2.08 -27.65
C ASN A 290 -3.35 3.22 -27.23
N THR A 291 -4.36 3.56 -28.03
CA THR A 291 -5.33 4.60 -27.69
C THR A 291 -6.09 4.28 -26.40
N LEU A 292 -6.52 3.03 -26.21
CA LEU A 292 -7.23 2.59 -25.02
C LEU A 292 -6.38 2.79 -23.75
N ILE A 293 -5.11 2.38 -23.78
CA ILE A 293 -4.18 2.53 -22.66
C ILE A 293 -3.87 4.02 -22.42
N THR A 294 -3.59 4.81 -23.46
CA THR A 294 -3.35 6.26 -23.33
C THR A 294 -4.52 6.97 -22.66
N ASN A 295 -5.76 6.70 -23.11
CA ASN A 295 -6.95 7.29 -22.52
C ASN A 295 -7.15 6.85 -21.06
N ALA A 296 -6.87 5.59 -20.74
CA ALA A 296 -6.99 5.09 -19.38
C ALA A 296 -5.95 5.71 -18.44
N LEU A 297 -4.74 5.97 -18.92
CA LEU A 297 -3.68 6.59 -18.14
C LEU A 297 -3.80 8.11 -18.03
N ALA A 298 -4.65 8.76 -18.83
CA ALA A 298 -4.88 10.20 -18.75
C ALA A 298 -5.22 10.65 -17.31
N GLY A 299 -4.51 11.67 -16.82
CA GLY A 299 -4.65 12.19 -15.46
C GLY A 299 -4.00 11.34 -14.35
N THR A 300 -3.37 10.21 -14.68
CA THR A 300 -2.52 9.45 -13.75
C THR A 300 -1.09 9.96 -13.78
N ALA A 301 -0.31 9.72 -12.71
CA ALA A 301 1.13 9.99 -12.70
C ALA A 301 1.90 9.24 -13.81
N ASN A 302 1.29 8.21 -14.40
CA ASN A 302 1.87 7.39 -15.47
C ASN A 302 1.39 7.81 -16.88
N ALA A 303 0.61 8.88 -17.03
CA ALA A 303 0.10 9.35 -18.33
C ALA A 303 1.22 9.62 -19.33
N SER A 304 2.31 10.24 -18.88
CA SER A 304 3.49 10.56 -19.69
C SER A 304 4.44 9.38 -19.88
N ALA A 305 4.21 8.26 -19.17
CA ALA A 305 5.08 7.08 -19.18
C ALA A 305 4.79 6.11 -20.32
N PHE A 306 3.59 6.20 -20.92
CA PHE A 306 3.15 5.33 -21.99
C PHE A 306 3.07 6.10 -23.31
N THR A 307 3.97 5.79 -24.24
CA THR A 307 3.95 6.34 -25.61
C THR A 307 3.34 5.34 -26.59
N SER A 308 3.76 4.09 -26.53
CA SER A 308 3.25 2.99 -27.33
C SER A 308 3.65 1.63 -26.75
N LEU A 309 2.95 0.57 -27.16
CA LEU A 309 3.29 -0.82 -26.85
C LEU A 309 4.68 -1.19 -27.40
N SER A 310 5.52 -1.78 -26.56
CA SER A 310 6.79 -2.39 -26.98
C SER A 310 6.56 -3.73 -27.68
N ASP A 311 7.56 -4.25 -28.40
CA ASP A 311 7.43 -5.51 -29.12
C ASP A 311 7.16 -6.71 -28.18
N THR A 312 7.76 -6.70 -26.98
CA THR A 312 7.44 -7.69 -25.93
C THR A 312 5.99 -7.59 -25.46
N GLN A 313 5.46 -6.38 -25.29
CA GLN A 313 4.06 -6.19 -24.90
C GLN A 313 3.11 -6.61 -26.04
N LYS A 314 3.45 -6.32 -27.29
CA LYS A 314 2.69 -6.78 -28.47
C LYS A 314 2.67 -8.31 -28.55
N ALA A 315 3.79 -8.99 -28.31
CA ALA A 315 3.85 -10.46 -28.30
C ALA A 315 3.00 -11.05 -27.17
N THR A 316 3.06 -10.48 -25.96
CA THR A 316 2.22 -10.88 -24.83
C THR A 316 0.73 -10.70 -25.13
N LEU A 317 0.36 -9.58 -25.76
CA LEU A 317 -1.01 -9.32 -26.20
C LEU A 317 -1.46 -10.26 -27.31
N ALA A 318 -0.61 -10.54 -28.30
CA ALA A 318 -0.92 -11.44 -29.40
C ALA A 318 -1.32 -12.85 -28.90
N ALA A 319 -0.67 -13.33 -27.85
CA ALA A 319 -0.95 -14.62 -27.21
C ALA A 319 -2.10 -14.61 -26.20
N ALA A 320 -2.63 -13.43 -25.83
CA ALA A 320 -3.71 -13.30 -24.86
C ALA A 320 -5.03 -13.86 -25.44
N LYS A 321 -5.85 -14.47 -24.58
CA LYS A 321 -7.11 -15.12 -24.97
C LYS A 321 -8.34 -14.31 -24.56
N PHE A 322 -9.35 -14.26 -25.41
CA PHE A 322 -10.63 -13.60 -25.07
C PHE A 322 -11.34 -14.31 -23.91
N GLY A 323 -12.00 -13.53 -23.05
CA GLY A 323 -12.56 -13.94 -21.77
C GLY A 323 -11.52 -14.13 -20.65
N SER A 324 -10.27 -13.68 -20.85
CA SER A 324 -9.17 -13.79 -19.88
C SER A 324 -8.47 -12.45 -19.64
N ALA A 325 -7.62 -12.41 -18.60
CA ALA A 325 -6.78 -11.26 -18.28
C ALA A 325 -5.33 -11.50 -18.68
N VAL A 326 -4.63 -10.42 -19.02
CA VAL A 326 -3.19 -10.36 -19.30
C VAL A 326 -2.58 -9.17 -18.58
N THR A 327 -1.37 -9.32 -18.06
CA THR A 327 -0.68 -8.24 -17.36
C THR A 327 0.41 -7.66 -18.26
N LEU A 328 0.39 -6.33 -18.43
CA LEU A 328 1.44 -5.58 -19.09
C LEU A 328 2.13 -4.68 -18.06
N GLN A 329 3.41 -4.95 -17.87
CA GLN A 329 4.28 -4.04 -17.14
C GLN A 329 4.63 -2.86 -18.04
N LEU A 330 4.34 -1.65 -17.58
CA LEU A 330 4.85 -0.43 -18.20
C LEU A 330 6.31 -0.27 -17.74
N GLY A 331 7.24 -0.32 -18.71
CA GLY A 331 8.65 -0.09 -18.44
C GLY A 331 8.87 1.30 -17.85
N ALA A 332 9.94 1.45 -17.05
CA ALA A 332 10.34 2.74 -16.50
C ALA A 332 10.30 3.80 -17.62
N THR A 333 9.64 4.93 -17.34
CA THR A 333 9.64 6.13 -18.16
C THR A 333 11.01 6.32 -18.82
N LYS A 334 11.06 6.66 -20.11
CA LYS A 334 12.27 7.35 -20.59
C LYS A 334 12.41 8.58 -19.70
N SER A 335 13.41 8.55 -18.82
CA SER A 335 13.56 9.58 -17.81
C SER A 335 13.69 10.93 -18.52
N VAL A 336 12.85 11.90 -18.13
CA VAL A 336 12.83 13.22 -18.77
C VAL A 336 13.73 14.12 -17.95
N GLY A 337 14.88 14.47 -18.51
CA GLY A 337 15.85 15.35 -17.88
C GLY A 337 17.09 15.55 -18.74
N ASN A 338 18.03 16.34 -18.23
CA ASN A 338 19.25 16.71 -18.96
C ASN A 338 20.54 16.11 -18.39
N ASP A 339 20.44 15.27 -17.37
CA ASP A 339 21.56 14.64 -16.71
C ASP A 339 22.05 13.46 -17.56
N GLN A 340 23.23 13.62 -18.16
CA GLN A 340 23.87 12.64 -19.03
C GLN A 340 24.72 11.68 -18.20
N THR A 341 24.36 10.40 -18.18
CA THR A 341 25.24 9.35 -17.64
C THR A 341 26.47 9.23 -18.53
N THR A 342 27.65 9.09 -17.92
CA THR A 342 28.92 9.04 -18.65
C THR A 342 29.80 7.92 -18.13
N VAL A 343 30.73 7.45 -18.96
CA VAL A 343 31.78 6.53 -18.60
C VAL A 343 33.14 7.22 -18.57
N SER A 344 34.02 6.74 -17.69
CA SER A 344 35.40 7.21 -17.58
C SER A 344 36.33 6.54 -18.60
N GLN A 345 37.42 7.23 -18.97
CA GLN A 345 38.55 6.64 -19.71
C GLN A 345 39.35 5.64 -18.86
N VAL A 346 39.19 5.69 -17.54
CA VAL A 346 39.81 4.75 -16.60
C VAL A 346 38.93 3.52 -16.47
N TRP A 347 39.47 2.37 -16.88
CA TRP A 347 38.83 1.06 -16.75
C TRP A 347 39.65 0.15 -15.83
N ASN A 348 38.97 -0.82 -15.19
CA ASN A 348 39.63 -1.86 -14.41
C ASN A 348 39.81 -3.13 -15.25
N ALA A 349 40.93 -3.83 -15.07
CA ALA A 349 41.09 -5.20 -15.55
C ALA A 349 40.76 -6.17 -14.42
N THR A 350 39.91 -7.16 -14.70
CA THR A 350 39.76 -8.33 -13.82
C THR A 350 40.68 -9.42 -14.34
N VAL A 351 41.65 -9.84 -13.53
CA VAL A 351 42.57 -10.94 -13.86
C VAL A 351 42.14 -12.18 -13.07
N TYR A 352 42.05 -13.32 -13.75
CA TYR A 352 41.89 -14.63 -13.12
C TYR A 352 43.24 -15.13 -12.64
N ASP A 353 43.33 -15.46 -11.36
CA ASP A 353 44.48 -16.19 -10.82
C ASP A 353 44.28 -17.69 -11.12
N SER A 354 45.11 -18.23 -12.01
CA SER A 354 45.05 -19.62 -12.46
C SER A 354 45.36 -20.64 -11.36
N LEU A 355 45.94 -20.23 -10.23
CA LEU A 355 46.27 -21.10 -9.09
C LEU A 355 45.16 -21.17 -8.03
N SER A 356 44.42 -20.08 -7.84
CA SER A 356 43.40 -19.96 -6.77
C SER A 356 41.96 -19.99 -7.26
N GLY A 357 41.73 -19.96 -8.58
CA GLY A 357 40.39 -19.92 -9.18
C GLY A 357 39.58 -18.67 -8.80
N SER A 358 40.23 -17.67 -8.19
CA SER A 358 39.58 -16.50 -7.60
C SER A 358 39.69 -15.29 -8.51
N LYS A 359 38.57 -14.58 -8.71
CA LYS A 359 38.54 -13.30 -9.42
C LYS A 359 39.15 -12.21 -8.54
N SER A 360 40.21 -11.55 -9.01
CA SER A 360 40.77 -10.39 -8.33
C SER A 360 40.56 -9.12 -9.16
N ALA A 361 39.71 -8.22 -8.67
CA ALA A 361 39.61 -6.86 -9.19
C ALA A 361 40.85 -6.07 -8.72
N ARG A 362 41.82 -5.82 -9.61
CA ARG A 362 42.99 -5.01 -9.26
C ARG A 362 42.68 -3.55 -9.54
N ALA A 363 42.50 -2.77 -8.49
CA ALA A 363 42.17 -1.34 -8.55
C ALA A 363 43.14 -0.56 -9.47
N ALA A 364 42.58 0.35 -10.26
CA ALA A 364 43.21 1.17 -11.30
C ALA A 364 44.44 2.03 -10.89
N GLY A 365 44.94 1.95 -9.66
CA GLY A 365 46.13 2.69 -9.24
C GLY A 365 47.44 2.27 -9.95
N LYS A 366 47.50 1.07 -10.53
CA LYS A 366 48.70 0.56 -11.24
C LYS A 366 48.51 0.31 -12.73
N ILE A 367 47.27 0.25 -13.23
CA ILE A 367 46.99 0.23 -14.68
C ILE A 367 46.95 1.66 -15.22
N ALA A 368 46.64 2.65 -14.37
CA ALA A 368 46.83 4.07 -14.70
C ALA A 368 48.30 4.47 -14.95
N THR A 369 49.29 3.62 -14.65
CA THR A 369 50.69 3.86 -15.04
C THR A 369 51.08 3.15 -16.34
N MET A 370 50.22 2.28 -16.89
CA MET A 370 50.35 1.69 -18.23
C MET A 370 49.80 2.57 -19.35
N ILE A 371 49.50 3.82 -19.00
CA ILE A 371 49.08 4.89 -19.91
C ILE A 371 50.03 5.08 -21.12
N PRO A 372 51.27 4.57 -21.25
CA PRO A 372 51.96 4.62 -22.55
C PRO A 372 51.52 3.55 -23.57
N PHE A 373 50.89 2.43 -23.15
CA PHE A 373 50.75 1.23 -24.00
C PHE A 373 49.41 1.10 -24.69
N PHE A 374 48.35 1.66 -24.10
CA PHE A 374 46.98 1.60 -24.61
C PHE A 374 46.42 2.98 -25.00
N ASN A 375 47.26 4.02 -25.01
CA ASN A 375 46.84 5.43 -25.01
C ASN A 375 46.34 6.02 -26.32
N SER A 376 45.82 5.18 -27.22
CA SER A 376 45.06 5.64 -28.37
C SER A 376 44.32 4.44 -28.96
N ASN A 377 43.61 3.68 -28.12
CA ASN A 377 42.57 2.85 -28.69
C ASN A 377 41.42 3.76 -29.15
N VAL A 378 41.59 4.33 -30.35
CA VAL A 378 40.62 5.20 -31.01
C VAL A 378 39.24 4.55 -31.02
N ASN A 379 39.13 3.22 -31.07
CA ASN A 379 37.85 2.51 -31.01
C ASN A 379 37.19 2.64 -29.63
N PHE A 380 37.93 2.42 -28.53
CA PHE A 380 37.42 2.60 -27.18
C PHE A 380 37.06 4.06 -26.90
N THR A 381 37.93 5.00 -27.28
CA THR A 381 37.65 6.44 -27.13
C THR A 381 36.42 6.85 -27.93
N ASN A 382 36.25 6.35 -29.15
CA ASN A 382 35.06 6.61 -29.97
C ASN A 382 33.79 5.99 -29.37
N ALA A 383 33.87 4.76 -28.86
CA ALA A 383 32.76 4.10 -28.20
C ALA A 383 32.33 4.84 -26.91
N MET A 384 33.32 5.26 -26.12
CA MET A 384 33.10 6.09 -24.94
C MET A 384 32.43 7.42 -25.30
N ASN A 385 32.89 8.09 -26.37
CA ASN A 385 32.30 9.34 -26.83
C ASN A 385 30.86 9.15 -27.34
N LYS A 386 30.57 8.03 -28.01
CA LYS A 386 29.20 7.67 -28.43
C LYS A 386 28.29 7.48 -27.22
N PHE A 387 28.72 6.69 -26.24
CA PHE A 387 27.97 6.45 -25.01
C PHE A 387 27.74 7.73 -24.21
N ASN A 388 28.77 8.56 -24.05
CA ASN A 388 28.68 9.83 -23.35
C ASN A 388 27.75 10.83 -24.05
N ALA A 389 27.34 10.55 -25.29
CA ALA A 389 26.36 11.32 -26.05
C ALA A 389 25.06 10.54 -26.32
N ASP A 390 24.89 9.31 -25.80
CA ASP A 390 23.73 8.48 -26.11
C ASP A 390 22.48 9.07 -25.41
N PRO A 391 21.43 9.45 -26.18
CA PRO A 391 20.18 9.96 -25.61
C PRO A 391 19.39 8.93 -24.78
N ASP A 392 19.74 7.64 -24.82
CA ASP A 392 19.09 6.59 -24.03
C ASP A 392 19.65 6.48 -22.60
N VAL A 393 20.81 7.09 -22.34
CA VAL A 393 21.41 7.22 -21.00
C VAL A 393 21.35 8.65 -20.44
N LYS A 394 20.44 9.47 -20.98
CA LYS A 394 20.14 10.83 -20.54
C LYS A 394 18.78 10.91 -19.84
N GLY A 395 18.71 11.57 -18.69
CA GLY A 395 17.49 11.63 -17.89
C GLY A 395 17.56 12.61 -16.72
N SER A 396 16.70 12.43 -15.73
CA SER A 396 16.65 13.14 -14.45
C SER A 396 17.54 12.44 -13.44
N LYS A 397 18.39 13.20 -12.73
CA LYS A 397 19.26 12.71 -11.65
C LYS A 397 18.57 11.84 -10.59
N ASN A 398 17.27 12.04 -10.38
CA ASN A 398 16.51 11.31 -9.35
C ASN A 398 16.04 9.92 -9.82
N ASP A 399 16.15 9.62 -11.11
CA ASP A 399 15.69 8.36 -11.68
C ASP A 399 16.84 7.36 -11.79
N VAL A 400 16.53 6.08 -11.59
CA VAL A 400 17.48 4.97 -11.74
C VAL A 400 17.45 4.47 -13.19
N ILE A 401 18.63 4.32 -13.80
CA ILE A 401 18.74 3.69 -15.12
C ILE A 401 18.74 2.17 -14.97
N SER A 402 17.90 1.48 -15.76
CA SER A 402 17.80 0.02 -15.66
C SER A 402 19.05 -0.68 -16.20
N LYS A 403 19.41 -1.84 -15.63
CA LYS A 403 20.54 -2.66 -16.10
C LYS A 403 20.39 -3.05 -17.58
N ALA A 404 19.16 -3.35 -18.02
CA ALA A 404 18.86 -3.68 -19.41
C ALA A 404 19.08 -2.49 -20.36
N THR A 405 18.68 -1.27 -19.96
CA THR A 405 18.92 -0.05 -20.73
C THR A 405 20.41 0.23 -20.86
N LEU A 406 21.17 0.10 -19.77
CA LEU A 406 22.63 0.27 -19.78
C LEU A 406 23.30 -0.78 -20.68
N GLN A 407 22.92 -2.05 -20.57
CA GLN A 407 23.43 -3.13 -21.42
C GLN A 407 23.18 -2.86 -22.92
N ALA A 408 21.96 -2.44 -23.26
CA ALA A 408 21.62 -2.09 -24.64
C ALA A 408 22.46 -0.91 -25.16
N ALA A 409 22.67 0.13 -24.34
CA ALA A 409 23.51 1.28 -24.69
C ALA A 409 24.98 0.88 -24.86
N PHE A 410 25.58 0.14 -23.91
CA PHE A 410 26.97 -0.32 -24.02
C PHE A 410 27.20 -1.16 -25.29
N LYS A 411 26.27 -2.05 -25.64
CA LYS A 411 26.35 -2.83 -26.87
C LYS A 411 26.19 -1.97 -28.12
N LYS A 412 25.20 -1.08 -28.13
CA LYS A 412 24.93 -0.13 -29.24
C LYS A 412 26.11 0.79 -29.51
N ASP A 413 26.79 1.26 -28.46
CA ASP A 413 27.88 2.23 -28.55
C ASP A 413 29.27 1.60 -28.72
N GLY A 414 29.38 0.27 -28.58
CA GLY A 414 30.63 -0.48 -28.79
C GLY A 414 31.54 -0.54 -27.55
N LEU A 415 30.95 -0.52 -26.36
CA LEU A 415 31.62 -0.70 -25.06
C LEU A 415 31.43 -2.12 -24.48
N ASP A 416 30.58 -2.95 -25.09
CA ASP A 416 30.36 -4.34 -24.66
C ASP A 416 31.61 -5.21 -24.88
N THR A 417 32.21 -5.10 -26.07
CA THR A 417 33.45 -5.77 -26.46
C THR A 417 34.40 -4.76 -27.07
N VAL A 418 35.65 -4.70 -26.58
CA VAL A 418 36.68 -3.79 -27.08
C VAL A 418 37.97 -4.51 -27.44
N TYR A 419 38.58 -4.08 -28.56
CA TYR A 419 39.84 -4.60 -29.06
C TYR A 419 40.98 -3.66 -28.73
N LEU A 420 41.77 -3.96 -27.71
CA LEU A 420 42.88 -3.13 -27.22
C LEU A 420 44.17 -3.38 -27.99
N LYS A 421 44.72 -2.35 -28.64
CA LYS A 421 45.97 -2.47 -29.41
C LYS A 421 47.15 -2.77 -28.48
N ILE A 422 47.98 -3.72 -28.87
CA ILE A 422 49.26 -4.07 -28.25
C ILE A 422 50.39 -3.41 -29.04
N THR A 423 51.31 -2.75 -28.33
CA THR A 423 52.51 -2.17 -28.96
C THR A 423 53.59 -3.27 -29.15
N PRO A 424 54.19 -3.43 -30.35
CA PRO A 424 55.08 -4.56 -30.65
C PRO A 424 56.35 -4.68 -29.78
N THR A 425 56.75 -3.62 -29.07
CA THR A 425 57.98 -3.57 -28.26
C THR A 425 58.00 -4.54 -27.08
N ILE A 426 56.83 -5.08 -26.69
CA ILE A 426 56.70 -6.02 -25.56
C ILE A 426 56.78 -7.50 -25.97
N LEU A 427 56.87 -7.79 -27.27
CA LEU A 427 56.96 -9.15 -27.78
C LEU A 427 58.39 -9.44 -28.27
N PRO A 428 59.00 -10.59 -27.91
CA PRO A 428 60.33 -10.94 -28.36
C PRO A 428 60.37 -11.05 -29.90
N ARG A 429 61.15 -10.18 -30.55
CA ARG A 429 61.35 -10.21 -32.01
C ARG A 429 62.38 -11.27 -32.37
N ILE A 430 61.98 -12.21 -33.21
CA ILE A 430 62.88 -13.14 -33.90
C ILE A 430 62.97 -12.63 -35.33
N GLY A 431 64.18 -12.42 -35.86
CA GLY A 431 64.36 -11.93 -37.23
C GLY A 431 63.75 -12.90 -38.24
N GLY A 432 62.85 -12.40 -39.09
CA GLY A 432 62.06 -13.24 -40.02
C GLY A 432 60.87 -13.96 -39.38
N GLY A 433 60.59 -13.72 -38.10
CA GLY A 433 59.49 -14.29 -37.36
C GLY A 433 58.15 -13.60 -37.61
N PHE A 434 57.11 -14.10 -36.93
CA PHE A 434 55.72 -13.63 -37.00
C PHE A 434 55.57 -12.10 -36.93
N LEU A 435 56.30 -11.45 -36.03
CA LEU A 435 56.21 -9.99 -35.79
C LEU A 435 56.80 -9.12 -36.90
N ASP A 436 57.66 -9.67 -37.76
CA ASP A 436 58.27 -8.94 -38.88
C ASP A 436 57.36 -8.90 -40.13
N ASN A 437 56.31 -9.74 -40.16
CA ASN A 437 55.38 -9.87 -41.30
C ASN A 437 53.98 -9.29 -41.02
N ILE A 438 53.79 -8.62 -39.88
CA ILE A 438 52.53 -7.98 -39.49
C ILE A 438 52.54 -6.52 -39.94
N ASP A 439 51.51 -6.13 -40.68
CA ASP A 439 51.26 -4.74 -41.13
C ASP A 439 51.25 -3.77 -39.92
N PRO A 440 51.74 -2.51 -40.05
CA PRO A 440 51.66 -1.47 -39.01
C PRO A 440 50.27 -1.23 -38.38
N THR A 441 49.18 -1.77 -38.94
CA THR A 441 47.83 -1.75 -38.31
C THR A 441 47.79 -2.31 -36.88
N GLY A 442 48.69 -3.24 -36.51
CA GLY A 442 48.99 -3.66 -35.13
C GLY A 442 48.16 -4.82 -34.58
N LEU A 443 48.66 -5.49 -33.52
CA LEU A 443 47.98 -6.60 -32.82
C LEU A 443 47.02 -6.07 -31.75
N TYR A 444 45.96 -6.83 -31.44
CA TYR A 444 44.93 -6.45 -30.49
C TYR A 444 44.57 -7.59 -29.54
N MET A 445 44.14 -7.27 -28.32
CA MET A 445 43.51 -8.19 -27.37
C MET A 445 42.02 -7.87 -27.28
N LYS A 446 41.18 -8.90 -27.25
CA LYS A 446 39.74 -8.73 -26.98
C LYS A 446 39.49 -8.68 -25.48
N ALA A 447 38.65 -7.74 -25.06
CA ALA A 447 38.19 -7.61 -23.70
C ALA A 447 36.68 -7.35 -23.69
N ASP A 448 35.96 -8.10 -22.85
CA ASP A 448 34.50 -8.03 -22.70
C ASP A 448 34.13 -7.35 -21.37
N LEU A 449 33.05 -6.57 -21.39
CA LEU A 449 32.61 -5.81 -20.22
C LEU A 449 32.08 -6.74 -19.11
N ASP A 450 32.58 -6.54 -17.90
CA ASP A 450 32.13 -7.26 -16.70
C ASP A 450 30.87 -6.61 -16.12
N TYR A 451 29.71 -7.09 -16.54
CA TYR A 451 28.41 -6.62 -16.05
C TYR A 451 28.14 -6.89 -14.57
N ASP A 452 28.90 -7.77 -13.94
CA ASP A 452 28.78 -8.06 -12.50
C ASP A 452 29.58 -7.07 -11.66
N ALA A 453 30.55 -6.37 -12.28
CA ALA A 453 31.33 -5.32 -11.65
C ALA A 453 30.63 -3.94 -11.67
N LEU A 454 29.46 -3.82 -12.29
CA LEU A 454 28.69 -2.56 -12.30
C LEU A 454 28.04 -2.29 -10.93
N PRO A 455 27.93 -1.00 -10.51
CA PRO A 455 27.20 -0.65 -9.31
C PRO A 455 25.76 -1.17 -9.30
N ALA A 456 25.28 -1.63 -8.13
CA ALA A 456 23.93 -2.19 -7.98
C ALA A 456 22.81 -1.16 -8.24
N THR A 457 23.09 0.13 -8.12
CA THR A 457 22.15 1.21 -8.41
C THR A 457 22.89 2.35 -9.07
N ILE A 458 22.42 2.76 -10.25
CA ILE A 458 23.00 3.83 -11.06
C ILE A 458 21.86 4.80 -11.39
N HIS A 459 22.05 6.07 -11.10
CA HIS A 459 21.12 7.12 -11.47
C HIS A 459 21.57 7.80 -12.77
N TYR A 460 20.65 8.46 -13.47
CA TYR A 460 21.03 9.30 -14.60
C TYR A 460 22.03 10.38 -14.16
N GLY A 461 22.99 10.72 -15.03
CA GLY A 461 24.05 11.68 -14.68
C GLY A 461 25.19 11.11 -13.83
N ASP A 462 25.18 9.82 -13.48
CA ASP A 462 26.31 9.19 -12.78
C ASP A 462 27.51 8.99 -13.72
N LYS A 463 28.69 8.89 -13.13
CA LYS A 463 29.93 8.50 -13.82
C LYS A 463 30.23 7.05 -13.52
N ILE A 464 30.13 6.19 -14.54
CA ILE A 464 30.33 4.75 -14.42
C ILE A 464 31.80 4.44 -14.72
N GLN A 465 32.43 3.64 -13.85
CA GLN A 465 33.73 3.03 -14.13
C GLN A 465 33.50 1.63 -14.70
N LEU A 466 34.03 1.37 -15.88
CA LEU A 466 33.90 0.09 -16.56
C LEU A 466 35.02 -0.86 -16.13
N SER A 467 34.69 -2.14 -15.98
CA SER A 467 35.67 -3.18 -15.72
C SER A 467 35.59 -4.20 -16.84
N TYR A 468 36.72 -4.60 -17.40
CA TYR A 468 36.79 -5.55 -18.51
C TYR A 468 37.49 -6.84 -18.09
N GLN A 469 36.99 -7.95 -18.63
CA GLN A 469 37.61 -9.26 -18.58
C GLN A 469 38.28 -9.56 -19.92
N TYR A 470 39.54 -10.01 -19.89
CA TYR A 470 40.25 -10.40 -21.09
C TYR A 470 39.88 -11.82 -21.53
N GLU A 471 39.77 -12.01 -22.84
CA GLU A 471 39.69 -13.34 -23.43
C GLU A 471 41.08 -13.96 -23.51
N GLY A 472 41.26 -15.13 -22.89
CA GLY A 472 42.48 -15.93 -23.01
C GLY A 472 42.56 -16.64 -24.36
N GLY A 473 43.77 -16.97 -24.82
CA GLY A 473 43.99 -17.89 -25.94
C GLY A 473 44.07 -17.32 -27.35
N ALA A 474 43.80 -16.03 -27.56
CA ALA A 474 43.87 -15.44 -28.91
C ALA A 474 44.38 -13.99 -28.95
N LEU A 475 45.04 -13.65 -30.06
CA LEU A 475 45.30 -12.28 -30.49
C LEU A 475 44.48 -11.94 -31.72
N TYR A 476 44.24 -10.66 -31.94
CA TYR A 476 43.38 -10.17 -33.02
C TYR A 476 44.13 -9.21 -33.93
N HIS A 477 43.80 -9.23 -35.22
CA HIS A 477 44.44 -8.36 -36.22
C HIS A 477 43.43 -7.84 -37.26
N LYS A 478 43.58 -6.60 -37.74
CA LYS A 478 42.62 -5.96 -38.67
C LYS A 478 42.83 -6.28 -40.15
N ALA A 479 44.06 -6.53 -40.58
CA ALA A 479 44.40 -6.77 -41.99
C ALA A 479 45.36 -7.96 -42.13
N PHE A 480 45.00 -8.99 -42.88
CA PHE A 480 45.77 -10.24 -42.86
C PHE A 480 46.24 -10.67 -44.24
N ASN A 481 47.52 -11.03 -44.36
CA ASN A 481 48.07 -11.65 -45.57
C ASN A 481 47.81 -13.16 -45.51
N GLN A 482 46.76 -13.61 -46.20
CA GLN A 482 46.30 -15.01 -46.20
C GLN A 482 47.33 -16.02 -46.73
N THR A 483 48.41 -15.56 -47.35
CA THR A 483 49.48 -16.42 -47.91
C THR A 483 50.30 -17.13 -46.83
N ILE A 484 50.30 -16.64 -45.58
CA ILE A 484 51.16 -17.16 -44.50
C ILE A 484 50.40 -18.09 -43.53
N PHE A 485 49.08 -17.89 -43.36
CA PHE A 485 48.25 -18.74 -42.51
C PHE A 485 46.93 -19.09 -43.23
N PRO A 486 46.85 -20.23 -43.92
CA PRO A 486 45.62 -20.66 -44.55
C PRO A 486 44.57 -21.00 -43.47
N ASN A 487 43.32 -20.58 -43.69
CA ASN A 487 42.12 -20.92 -42.89
C ASN A 487 41.77 -20.04 -41.68
N ILE A 488 42.24 -18.80 -41.57
CA ILE A 488 41.70 -17.87 -40.58
C ILE A 488 40.52 -17.06 -41.15
N THR A 489 39.45 -16.92 -40.38
CA THR A 489 38.22 -16.22 -40.79
C THR A 489 38.07 -14.91 -40.02
N GLN A 490 37.57 -13.88 -40.68
CA GLN A 490 37.28 -12.59 -40.05
C GLN A 490 36.01 -12.71 -39.20
N ASN A 491 36.05 -12.19 -37.98
CA ASN A 491 34.88 -12.10 -37.12
C ASN A 491 33.95 -10.95 -37.56
N ALA A 492 32.78 -10.87 -36.92
CA ALA A 492 31.76 -9.84 -37.22
C ALA A 492 32.26 -8.40 -37.03
N ASP A 493 33.30 -8.20 -36.20
CA ASP A 493 33.89 -6.89 -35.90
C ASP A 493 35.06 -6.52 -36.84
N GLY A 494 35.34 -7.36 -37.84
CA GLY A 494 36.37 -7.11 -38.83
C GLY A 494 37.78 -7.52 -38.40
N TYR A 495 37.92 -8.32 -37.33
CA TYR A 495 39.20 -8.82 -36.83
C TYR A 495 39.40 -10.30 -37.16
N TYR A 496 40.63 -10.68 -37.48
CA TYR A 496 41.05 -12.07 -37.64
C TYR A 496 41.58 -12.57 -36.30
N GLU A 497 41.06 -13.70 -35.84
CA GLU A 497 41.49 -14.38 -34.62
C GLU A 497 42.74 -15.21 -34.90
N LEU A 498 43.74 -15.06 -34.04
CA LEU A 498 45.02 -15.74 -34.10
C LEU A 498 45.18 -16.54 -32.80
N PRO A 499 44.93 -17.85 -32.82
CA PRO A 499 45.07 -18.67 -31.64
C PRO A 499 46.53 -18.69 -31.21
N ILE A 500 46.77 -18.49 -29.92
CA ILE A 500 48.09 -18.58 -29.31
C ILE A 500 48.03 -19.50 -28.09
N ASN A 501 49.17 -20.08 -27.71
CA ASN A 501 49.24 -20.86 -26.48
C ASN A 501 48.93 -19.93 -25.29
N ASP A 502 47.97 -20.34 -24.45
CA ASP A 502 47.55 -19.63 -23.24
C ASP A 502 48.74 -19.25 -22.36
N ASP A 503 49.79 -20.07 -22.29
CA ASP A 503 51.00 -19.79 -21.51
C ASP A 503 51.74 -18.53 -21.99
N ILE A 504 51.75 -18.26 -23.30
CA ILE A 504 52.40 -17.09 -23.89
C ILE A 504 51.56 -15.84 -23.63
N LEU A 505 50.23 -15.94 -23.76
CA LEU A 505 49.34 -14.82 -23.50
C LEU A 505 49.35 -14.46 -22.00
N ASN A 506 49.30 -15.46 -21.13
CA ASN A 506 49.41 -15.28 -19.69
C ASN A 506 50.77 -14.69 -19.31
N ALA A 507 51.88 -15.10 -19.96
CA ALA A 507 53.19 -14.47 -19.73
C ALA A 507 53.22 -12.99 -20.16
N ILE A 508 52.54 -12.64 -21.27
CA ILE A 508 52.42 -11.25 -21.74
C ILE A 508 51.59 -10.41 -20.74
N LEU A 509 50.42 -10.91 -20.32
CA LEU A 509 49.57 -10.27 -19.31
C LEU A 509 50.29 -10.15 -17.96
N ASP A 510 51.02 -11.18 -17.53
CA ASP A 510 51.75 -11.20 -16.28
C ASP A 510 52.97 -10.25 -16.32
N ALA A 511 53.67 -10.14 -17.45
CA ALA A 511 54.75 -9.17 -17.64
C ALA A 511 54.24 -7.72 -17.62
N ILE A 512 53.12 -7.48 -18.32
CA ILE A 512 52.35 -6.22 -18.33
C ILE A 512 51.94 -5.81 -16.91
N VAL A 513 51.43 -6.76 -16.12
CA VAL A 513 50.89 -6.51 -14.77
C VAL A 513 52.00 -6.40 -13.71
N ARG A 514 53.11 -7.15 -13.82
CA ARG A 514 54.17 -7.19 -12.80
C ARG A 514 55.23 -6.11 -12.96
N TYR A 515 55.63 -5.78 -14.19
CA TYR A 515 56.78 -4.91 -14.41
C TYR A 515 56.42 -3.46 -14.74
N GLY A 516 55.15 -3.16 -15.03
CA GLY A 516 54.70 -1.82 -15.39
C GLY A 516 55.56 -1.19 -16.48
N ILE A 517 56.07 -2.04 -17.39
CA ILE A 517 56.85 -1.59 -18.55
C ILE A 517 55.92 -0.87 -19.48
#